data_AF-A0A2N1MGQ5-F1
#
_entry.id   AF-A0A2N1MGQ5-F1
#
_cell.length_a   1.000
_cell.length_b   1.000
_cell.length_c   1.000
_cell.angle_alpha   90.00
_cell.angle_beta   90.00
_cell.angle_gamma   90.00
#
_symmetry.space_group_name_H-M   'P 1'
#
loop_
_entity.id
_entity.type
_entity.pdbx_description
1 polymer ?
#
loop_
_entity_poly.entity_id
_entity_poly.type
_entity_poly.pdbx_seq_one_letter_code
_entity_poly.pdbx_strand_id
1 'polypeptide(L)'
;MGPVVDSNEAMRCEYISTILHTAVSILGDLVITPQANIIGEENTGRVDYAIKKIISEMLEEIICITEGKQNQATMGICQNLLQCRSACDMNINMNKKKRKVDDAFDPDYDYVYGIVSTGTDWYFILHSTEGIYSTSRTEYRISLTEDALKDDTELRKNVKRVLEVIVGLLKDRAVGSEEPATKKRRVEEIIKKK
;
A
#
# COMPACT_ATOMS: atom_id res chain seq x y z
N MET A 1 -10.33 -17.63 22.45
CA MET A 1 -10.48 -17.01 21.12
C MET A 1 -10.07 -18.07 20.10
N GLY A 2 -10.91 -18.36 19.09
CA GLY A 2 -10.59 -19.36 18.08
C GLY A 2 -9.59 -18.86 17.02
N PRO A 3 -9.15 -19.74 16.10
CA PRO A 3 -8.20 -19.38 15.04
C PRO A 3 -8.75 -18.29 14.11
N VAL A 4 -7.88 -17.44 13.57
CA VAL A 4 -8.28 -16.29 12.72
C VAL A 4 -9.03 -16.74 11.46
N VAL A 5 -8.81 -17.99 11.01
CA VAL A 5 -9.56 -18.60 9.91
C VAL A 5 -11.08 -18.54 10.14
N ASP A 6 -11.54 -18.63 11.39
CA ASP A 6 -12.96 -18.58 11.78
C ASP A 6 -13.40 -17.19 12.28
N SER A 7 -12.48 -16.21 12.31
CA SER A 7 -12.79 -14.86 12.78
C SER A 7 -13.54 -14.03 11.73
N ASN A 8 -14.47 -13.20 12.21
CA ASN A 8 -15.23 -12.28 11.38
C ASN A 8 -14.33 -11.18 10.80
N GLU A 9 -14.81 -10.50 9.76
CA GLU A 9 -14.09 -9.45 9.04
C GLU A 9 -13.55 -8.35 9.97
N ALA A 10 -14.30 -7.98 11.02
CA ALA A 10 -13.91 -6.94 11.98
C ALA A 10 -12.60 -7.28 12.72
N MET A 11 -12.46 -8.50 13.23
CA MET A 11 -11.22 -8.92 13.92
C MET A 11 -10.01 -8.93 12.98
N ARG A 12 -10.20 -9.36 11.72
CA ARG A 12 -9.13 -9.37 10.71
C ARG A 12 -8.66 -7.96 10.37
N CYS A 13 -9.61 -7.03 10.25
CA CYS A 13 -9.31 -5.61 10.07
C CYS A 13 -8.47 -5.05 11.22
N GLU A 14 -8.69 -5.47 12.47
CA GLU A 14 -7.85 -5.04 13.61
C GLU A 14 -6.40 -5.52 13.48
N TYR A 15 -6.17 -6.78 13.08
CA TYR A 15 -4.81 -7.30 12.86
C TYR A 15 -4.09 -6.55 11.74
N ILE A 16 -4.78 -6.35 10.60
CA ILE A 16 -4.24 -5.62 9.46
C ILE A 16 -3.91 -4.18 9.88
N SER A 17 -4.88 -3.50 10.51
CA SER A 17 -4.74 -2.13 11.01
C SER A 17 -3.53 -1.99 11.93
N THR A 18 -3.37 -2.90 12.90
CA THR A 18 -2.26 -2.86 13.86
C THR A 18 -0.90 -2.91 13.16
N ILE A 19 -0.74 -3.79 12.17
CA ILE A 19 0.51 -3.91 11.40
C ILE A 19 0.76 -2.64 10.56
N LEU A 20 -0.27 -2.12 9.89
CA LEU A 20 -0.15 -0.90 9.08
C LEU A 20 0.20 0.32 9.94
N HIS A 21 -0.50 0.52 11.06
CA HIS A 21 -0.21 1.61 12.01
C HIS A 21 1.20 1.50 12.59
N THR A 22 1.67 0.29 12.87
CA THR A 22 3.05 0.06 13.33
C THR A 22 4.06 0.44 12.23
N ALA A 23 3.79 0.10 10.97
CA ALA A 23 4.68 0.48 9.86
C ALA A 23 4.74 1.99 9.66
N VAL A 24 3.58 2.66 9.75
CA VAL A 24 3.45 4.11 9.62
C VAL A 24 4.15 4.85 10.77
N SER A 25 3.99 4.38 12.01
CA SER A 25 4.60 5.02 13.18
C SER A 25 6.14 4.98 13.16
N ILE A 26 6.74 4.00 12.47
CA ILE A 26 8.19 3.91 12.27
C ILE A 26 8.71 5.04 11.35
N LEU A 27 7.87 5.59 10.47
CA LEU A 27 8.30 6.53 9.41
C LEU A 27 7.95 8.01 9.68
N GLY A 28 7.20 8.31 10.74
CA GLY A 28 6.99 9.68 11.29
C GLY A 28 6.11 10.63 10.46
N ASP A 29 6.33 10.72 9.15
CA ASP A 29 5.73 11.76 8.27
C ASP A 29 4.54 11.24 7.44
N LEU A 30 3.97 10.11 7.87
CA LEU A 30 2.90 9.42 7.15
C LEU A 30 1.62 9.40 7.97
N VAL A 31 0.50 9.52 7.27
CA VAL A 31 -0.83 9.40 7.85
C VAL A 31 -1.53 8.21 7.23
N ILE A 32 -2.21 7.43 8.06
CA ILE A 32 -3.13 6.39 7.63
C ILE A 32 -4.56 6.89 7.81
N THR A 33 -5.36 6.81 6.74
CA THR A 33 -6.75 7.21 6.70
C THR A 33 -7.62 5.98 6.45
N PRO A 34 -8.32 5.47 7.48
CA PRO A 34 -9.29 4.40 7.31
C PRO A 34 -10.48 4.86 6.44
N GLN A 35 -11.06 3.94 5.67
CA GLN A 35 -12.30 4.14 4.91
C GLN A 35 -12.26 5.37 3.98
N ALA A 36 -11.10 5.64 3.37
CA ALA A 36 -10.90 6.78 2.49
C ALA A 36 -11.58 6.58 1.14
N ASN A 37 -12.17 7.65 0.58
CA ASN A 37 -12.64 7.65 -0.80
C ASN A 37 -11.52 8.09 -1.73
N ILE A 38 -11.20 7.27 -2.73
CA ILE A 38 -10.22 7.55 -3.77
C ILE A 38 -11.00 7.89 -5.04
N ILE A 39 -10.73 9.05 -5.62
CA ILE A 39 -11.46 9.62 -6.76
C ILE A 39 -10.53 9.69 -7.96
N GLY A 40 -10.57 8.68 -8.82
CA GLY A 40 -9.87 8.65 -10.10
C GLY A 40 -10.73 9.15 -11.25
N GLU A 41 -10.16 9.20 -12.45
CA GLU A 41 -10.91 9.62 -13.65
C GLU A 41 -11.96 8.59 -14.06
N GLU A 42 -11.60 7.30 -14.03
CA GLU A 42 -12.48 6.21 -14.45
C GLU A 42 -13.24 5.55 -13.29
N ASN A 43 -12.66 5.56 -12.08
CA ASN A 43 -13.19 4.85 -10.94
C ASN A 43 -13.10 5.68 -9.66
N THR A 44 -14.18 5.67 -8.89
CA THR A 44 -14.22 6.23 -7.54
C THR A 44 -14.67 5.13 -6.60
N GLY A 45 -13.98 4.95 -5.48
CA GLY A 45 -14.47 4.04 -4.46
C GLY A 45 -13.76 4.17 -3.13
N ARG A 46 -14.35 3.49 -2.14
CA ARG A 46 -13.86 3.48 -0.78
C ARG A 46 -12.84 2.36 -0.60
N VAL A 47 -11.70 2.68 0.00
CA VAL A 47 -10.65 1.72 0.37
C VAL A 47 -10.63 1.52 1.87
N ASP A 48 -10.15 0.37 2.35
CA ASP A 48 -10.10 0.12 3.79
C ASP A 48 -9.12 1.03 4.51
N TYR A 49 -7.93 1.21 3.93
CA TYR A 49 -6.98 2.22 4.39
C TYR A 49 -6.22 2.83 3.21
N ALA A 50 -6.03 4.15 3.26
CA ALA A 50 -5.09 4.86 2.42
C ALA A 50 -3.95 5.39 3.31
N ILE A 51 -2.71 5.13 2.91
CA ILE A 51 -1.55 5.73 3.55
C ILE A 51 -1.06 6.86 2.66
N LYS A 52 -0.85 8.02 3.28
CA LYS A 52 -0.52 9.26 2.59
C LYS A 52 0.70 9.92 3.22
N LYS A 53 1.47 10.59 2.38
CA LYS A 53 2.52 11.52 2.81
C LYS A 53 1.93 12.91 2.90
N ILE A 54 2.10 13.57 4.03
CA ILE A 54 1.77 14.99 4.16
C ILE A 54 2.88 15.77 3.45
N ILE A 55 2.51 16.56 2.43
CA ILE A 55 3.44 17.45 1.71
C ILE A 55 3.31 18.88 2.23
N SER A 56 2.07 19.33 2.45
CA SER A 56 1.78 20.59 3.12
C SER A 56 0.38 20.53 3.74
N GLU A 57 -0.04 21.58 4.45
CA GLU A 57 -1.35 21.65 5.11
C GLU A 57 -2.55 21.37 4.19
N MET A 58 -2.39 21.55 2.87
CA MET A 58 -3.45 21.32 1.87
C MET A 58 -3.12 20.24 0.84
N LEU A 59 -1.97 19.56 0.97
CA LEU A 59 -1.48 18.63 -0.03
C LEU A 59 -1.01 17.33 0.61
N GLU A 60 -1.69 16.26 0.25
CA GLU A 60 -1.36 14.89 0.62
C GLU A 60 -1.09 14.09 -0.65
N GLU A 61 -0.02 13.31 -0.66
CA GLU A 61 0.23 12.36 -1.75
C GLU A 61 -0.12 10.95 -1.28
N ILE A 62 -0.92 10.23 -2.05
CA ILE A 62 -1.27 8.85 -1.73
C ILE A 62 -0.06 7.96 -2.05
N ILE A 63 0.45 7.25 -1.05
CA ILE A 63 1.63 6.40 -1.22
C ILE A 63 1.26 4.92 -1.29
N CYS A 64 0.19 4.52 -0.59
CA CYS A 64 -0.25 3.14 -0.54
C CYS A 64 -1.77 3.03 -0.37
N ILE A 65 -2.39 2.10 -1.09
CA ILE A 65 -3.78 1.70 -0.92
C ILE A 65 -3.84 0.29 -0.35
N THR A 66 -4.69 0.07 0.65
CA THR A 66 -4.83 -1.24 1.28
C THR A 66 -6.27 -1.73 1.27
N GLU A 67 -6.46 -3.02 0.98
CA GLU A 67 -7.74 -3.73 0.97
C GLU A 67 -7.66 -4.95 1.88
N GLY A 68 -8.49 -4.98 2.92
CA GLY A 68 -8.73 -6.16 3.74
C GLY A 68 -9.80 -7.05 3.09
N LYS A 69 -9.62 -8.37 3.16
CA LYS A 69 -10.63 -9.35 2.74
C LYS A 69 -10.74 -10.48 3.74
N GLN A 70 -11.90 -11.10 3.87
CA GLN A 70 -12.04 -12.27 4.74
C GLN A 70 -11.35 -13.51 4.16
N ASN A 71 -11.65 -13.84 2.90
CA ASN A 71 -11.13 -15.03 2.20
C ASN A 71 -11.06 -14.87 0.67
N GLN A 72 -11.47 -13.72 0.12
CA GLN A 72 -11.52 -13.45 -1.32
C GLN A 72 -10.34 -12.57 -1.77
N ALA A 73 -9.12 -13.02 -1.55
CA ALA A 73 -7.91 -12.26 -1.89
C ALA A 73 -7.88 -11.79 -3.36
N THR A 74 -8.30 -12.63 -4.30
CA THR A 74 -8.36 -12.27 -5.73
C THR A 74 -9.28 -11.07 -6.00
N MET A 75 -10.47 -11.04 -5.37
CA MET A 75 -11.37 -9.89 -5.48
C MET A 75 -10.75 -8.63 -4.86
N GLY A 76 -10.07 -8.80 -3.73
CA GLY A 76 -9.29 -7.72 -3.11
C GLY A 76 -8.19 -7.17 -4.02
N ILE A 77 -7.48 -8.04 -4.75
CA ILE A 77 -6.47 -7.63 -5.72
C ILE A 77 -7.10 -6.83 -6.86
N CYS A 78 -8.18 -7.31 -7.47
CA CYS A 78 -8.86 -6.57 -8.54
C CYS A 78 -9.34 -5.19 -8.06
N GLN A 79 -9.96 -5.13 -6.87
CA GLN A 79 -10.39 -3.87 -6.28
C GLN A 79 -9.21 -2.94 -6.00
N ASN A 80 -8.15 -3.46 -5.36
CA ASN A 80 -6.96 -2.70 -5.03
C ASN A 80 -6.28 -2.12 -6.27
N LEU A 81 -6.22 -2.87 -7.38
CA LEU A 81 -5.66 -2.39 -8.64
C LEU A 81 -6.43 -1.20 -9.21
N LEU A 82 -7.76 -1.27 -9.23
CA LEU A 82 -8.61 -0.16 -9.67
C LEU A 82 -8.41 1.08 -8.80
N GLN A 83 -8.27 0.90 -7.48
CA GLN A 83 -8.07 2.01 -6.55
C GLN A 83 -6.65 2.57 -6.59
N CYS A 84 -5.63 1.74 -6.84
CA CYS A 84 -4.27 2.21 -7.07
C CYS A 84 -4.16 3.05 -8.33
N ARG A 85 -4.89 2.68 -9.40
CA ARG A 85 -5.00 3.49 -10.61
C ARG A 85 -5.61 4.86 -10.30
N SER A 86 -6.76 4.87 -9.64
CA SER A 86 -7.42 6.10 -9.20
C SER A 86 -6.51 6.98 -8.33
N ALA A 87 -5.71 6.36 -7.44
CA ALA A 87 -4.75 7.08 -6.62
C ALA A 87 -3.59 7.70 -7.44
N CYS A 88 -3.10 7.01 -8.47
CA CYS A 88 -2.11 7.59 -9.40
C CYS A 88 -2.69 8.81 -10.13
N ASP A 89 -3.91 8.71 -10.65
CA ASP A 89 -4.59 9.83 -11.32
C ASP A 89 -4.71 11.05 -10.39
N MET A 90 -5.11 10.82 -9.13
CA MET A 90 -5.19 11.88 -8.12
C MET A 90 -3.84 12.55 -7.88
N ASN A 91 -2.78 11.76 -7.71
CA ASN A 91 -1.44 12.28 -7.46
C ASN A 91 -0.90 13.09 -8.66
N ILE A 92 -1.08 12.58 -9.89
CA ILE A 92 -0.69 13.28 -11.13
C ILE A 92 -1.44 14.62 -11.22
N ASN A 93 -2.76 14.60 -11.02
CA ASN A 93 -3.58 15.81 -11.08
C ASN A 93 -3.22 16.83 -9.99
N MET A 94 -2.86 16.37 -8.79
CA MET A 94 -2.33 17.26 -7.74
C MET A 94 -0.98 17.86 -8.14
N ASN A 95 -0.06 17.07 -8.69
CA ASN A 95 1.25 17.57 -9.12
C ASN A 95 1.13 18.58 -10.27
N LYS A 96 0.21 18.39 -11.21
CA LYS A 96 -0.11 19.37 -12.26
C LYS A 96 -0.59 20.71 -11.67
N LYS A 97 -1.41 20.69 -10.62
CA LYS A 97 -1.86 21.93 -9.93
C LYS A 97 -0.72 22.66 -9.21
N LYS A 98 0.34 21.96 -8.78
CA LYS A 98 1.50 22.56 -8.10
C LYS A 98 2.45 23.30 -9.05
N ARG A 99 2.59 22.86 -10.30
CA ARG A 99 3.59 23.39 -11.26
C ARG A 99 2.95 24.46 -12.16
N LYS A 100 3.58 25.64 -12.27
CA LYS A 100 3.25 26.63 -13.32
C LYS A 100 3.64 26.03 -14.68
N VAL A 101 2.93 26.46 -15.73
CA VAL A 101 2.78 25.83 -17.07
C VAL A 101 4.07 25.56 -17.88
N ASP A 102 5.26 26.03 -17.47
CA ASP A 102 6.38 26.19 -18.40
C ASP A 102 7.51 25.12 -18.40
N ASP A 103 7.46 24.07 -17.59
CA ASP A 103 8.45 22.98 -17.67
C ASP A 103 7.78 21.62 -17.98
N ALA A 104 7.43 21.44 -19.25
CA ALA A 104 6.86 20.19 -19.77
C ALA A 104 7.95 19.13 -19.96
N PHE A 105 8.30 18.44 -18.87
CA PHE A 105 8.83 17.07 -18.94
C PHE A 105 7.77 16.14 -18.36
N ASP A 106 7.25 15.27 -19.23
CA ASP A 106 6.34 14.13 -18.96
C ASP A 106 5.74 14.12 -17.52
N PRO A 107 4.71 14.95 -17.26
CA PRO A 107 4.11 15.08 -15.93
C PRO A 107 3.28 13.85 -15.52
N ASP A 108 3.15 12.87 -16.41
CA ASP A 108 2.13 11.82 -16.33
C ASP A 108 2.64 10.53 -15.69
N TYR A 109 3.89 10.51 -15.21
CA TYR A 109 4.40 9.35 -14.48
C TYR A 109 4.17 9.46 -12.97
N ASP A 110 3.43 8.49 -12.43
CA ASP A 110 3.37 8.23 -11.01
C ASP A 110 3.34 6.72 -10.71
N TYR A 111 3.55 6.38 -9.44
CA TYR A 111 3.32 5.03 -8.94
C TYR A 111 2.79 5.04 -7.50
N VAL A 112 2.01 4.02 -7.17
CA VAL A 112 1.39 3.81 -5.86
C VAL A 112 1.55 2.34 -5.49
N TYR A 113 1.80 2.07 -4.21
CA TYR A 113 1.83 0.72 -3.69
C TYR A 113 0.43 0.22 -3.33
N GLY A 114 0.20 -1.07 -3.52
CA GLY A 114 -1.02 -1.77 -3.16
C GLY A 114 -0.74 -2.86 -2.15
N ILE A 115 -1.59 -2.96 -1.12
CA ILE A 115 -1.56 -4.07 -0.15
C ILE A 115 -2.93 -4.72 -0.15
N VAL A 116 -2.97 -6.04 -0.28
CA VAL A 116 -4.19 -6.82 -0.04
C VAL A 116 -3.88 -7.82 1.05
N SER A 117 -4.76 -7.94 2.05
CA SER A 117 -4.54 -8.90 3.12
C SER A 117 -5.81 -9.59 3.58
N THR A 118 -5.66 -10.87 3.97
CA THR A 118 -6.68 -11.63 4.69
C THR A 118 -6.48 -11.61 6.21
N GLY A 119 -5.51 -10.85 6.70
CA GLY A 119 -4.98 -10.91 8.06
C GLY A 119 -3.88 -11.98 8.20
N THR A 120 -4.01 -13.11 7.51
CA THR A 120 -3.01 -14.17 7.46
C THR A 120 -2.11 -14.07 6.25
N ASP A 121 -2.68 -13.81 5.07
CA ASP A 121 -1.94 -13.72 3.81
C ASP A 121 -1.81 -12.26 3.39
N TRP A 122 -0.64 -11.88 2.86
CA TRP A 122 -0.30 -10.52 2.50
C TRP A 122 0.26 -10.47 1.08
N TYR A 123 -0.39 -9.66 0.25
CA TYR A 123 -0.05 -9.46 -1.15
C TYR A 123 0.37 -8.01 -1.36
N PHE A 124 1.46 -7.82 -2.09
CA PHE A 124 2.07 -6.53 -2.31
C PHE A 124 2.18 -6.23 -3.80
N ILE A 125 1.68 -5.08 -4.19
CA ILE A 125 1.50 -4.66 -5.57
C ILE A 125 2.19 -3.31 -5.75
N LEU A 126 2.80 -3.10 -6.91
CA LEU A 126 3.28 -1.81 -7.38
C LEU A 126 2.48 -1.47 -8.64
N HIS A 127 1.67 -0.42 -8.58
CA HIS A 127 0.98 0.13 -9.74
C HIS A 127 1.72 1.38 -10.19
N SER A 128 2.05 1.48 -11.47
CA SER A 128 2.60 2.68 -12.09
C SER A 128 1.79 3.06 -13.32
N THR A 129 2.01 4.26 -13.86
CA THR A 129 1.39 4.69 -15.13
C THR A 129 1.63 3.67 -16.26
N GLU A 130 2.77 2.98 -16.27
CA GLU A 130 3.18 2.10 -17.37
C GLU A 130 2.87 0.62 -17.13
N GLY A 131 2.45 0.23 -15.93
CA GLY A 131 2.20 -1.18 -15.64
C GLY A 131 2.03 -1.53 -14.18
N ILE A 132 1.63 -2.78 -13.99
CA ILE A 132 1.36 -3.40 -12.69
C ILE A 132 2.41 -4.48 -12.43
N TYR A 133 3.01 -4.46 -11.23
CA TYR A 133 4.06 -5.38 -10.84
C TYR A 133 3.74 -5.98 -9.46
N SER A 134 3.67 -7.31 -9.37
CA SER A 134 3.67 -7.99 -8.07
C SER A 134 5.07 -7.88 -7.45
N THR A 135 5.17 -7.50 -6.17
CA THR A 135 6.48 -7.31 -5.53
C THR A 135 7.10 -8.61 -4.98
N SER A 136 6.43 -9.77 -5.07
CA SER A 136 7.01 -11.02 -4.59
C SER A 136 6.69 -12.28 -5.41
N ARG A 137 7.64 -13.22 -5.42
CA ARG A 137 7.49 -14.59 -5.93
C ARG A 137 7.06 -15.59 -4.85
N THR A 138 7.10 -15.19 -3.58
CA THR A 138 6.85 -16.04 -2.39
C THR A 138 5.75 -15.43 -1.53
N GLU A 139 4.86 -16.27 -1.02
CA GLU A 139 3.78 -15.85 -0.13
C GLU A 139 4.33 -15.25 1.18
N TYR A 140 3.74 -14.13 1.62
CA TYR A 140 3.93 -13.57 2.94
C TYR A 140 2.76 -13.96 3.82
N ARG A 141 3.01 -14.90 4.72
CA ARG A 141 1.98 -15.48 5.58
C ARG A 141 2.33 -15.33 7.05
N ILE A 142 1.35 -14.89 7.83
CA ILE A 142 1.37 -14.84 9.29
C ILE A 142 0.36 -15.89 9.77
N SER A 143 0.87 -16.97 10.35
CA SER A 143 0.03 -18.01 10.94
C SER A 143 -0.50 -17.56 12.29
N LEU A 144 -1.81 -17.32 12.37
CA LEU A 144 -2.52 -16.92 13.59
C LEU A 144 -3.30 -18.12 14.13
N THR A 145 -2.58 -19.05 14.77
CA THR A 145 -3.11 -20.28 15.38
C THR A 145 -3.02 -20.23 16.91
N GLU A 146 -3.82 -21.02 17.62
CA GLU A 146 -3.77 -21.09 19.09
C GLU A 146 -2.38 -21.52 19.60
N ASP A 147 -1.66 -22.36 18.85
CA ASP A 147 -0.30 -22.80 19.23
C ASP A 147 0.72 -21.67 19.22
N ALA A 148 0.49 -20.59 18.46
CA ALA A 148 1.34 -19.40 18.50
C ALA A 148 1.30 -18.69 19.87
N LEU A 149 0.31 -18.99 20.73
CA LEU A 149 0.26 -18.50 22.10
C LEU A 149 1.21 -19.25 23.04
N LYS A 150 1.65 -20.46 22.66
CA LYS A 150 2.59 -21.28 23.44
C LYS A 150 4.04 -20.98 23.05
N ASP A 151 4.29 -20.78 21.76
CA ASP A 151 5.57 -20.35 21.21
C ASP A 151 5.32 -19.35 20.07
N ASP A 152 5.68 -18.09 20.30
CA ASP A 152 5.45 -17.01 19.36
C ASP A 152 6.65 -16.76 18.43
N THR A 153 7.67 -17.61 18.44
CA THR A 153 8.92 -17.43 17.67
C THR A 153 8.64 -17.26 16.17
N GLU A 154 7.86 -18.18 15.57
CA GLU A 154 7.54 -18.13 14.14
C GLU A 154 6.55 -17.00 13.84
N LEU A 155 5.64 -16.68 14.76
CA LEU A 155 4.73 -15.53 14.64
C LEU A 155 5.52 -14.22 14.56
N ARG A 156 6.42 -13.96 15.52
CA ARG A 156 7.27 -12.77 15.57
C ARG A 156 8.13 -12.63 14.31
N LYS A 157 8.72 -13.74 13.86
CA LYS A 157 9.53 -13.77 12.63
C LYS A 157 8.73 -13.38 11.39
N ASN A 158 7.51 -13.91 11.24
CA ASN A 158 6.68 -13.61 10.08
C ASN A 158 6.06 -12.20 10.14
N VAL A 159 5.65 -11.74 11.32
CA VAL A 159 5.23 -10.34 11.54
C VAL A 159 6.37 -9.39 11.19
N LYS A 160 7.60 -9.65 11.68
CA LYS A 160 8.78 -8.86 11.34
C LYS A 160 9.02 -8.81 9.83
N ARG A 161 8.95 -9.96 9.15
CA ARG A 161 9.14 -10.03 7.69
C ARG A 161 8.10 -9.21 6.92
N VAL A 162 6.83 -9.28 7.30
CA VAL A 162 5.76 -8.46 6.70
C VAL A 162 5.99 -6.97 6.97
N LEU A 163 6.33 -6.62 8.21
CA LEU A 163 6.57 -5.24 8.62
C LEU A 163 7.76 -4.63 7.86
N GLU A 164 8.87 -5.38 7.70
CA GLU A 164 10.04 -4.95 6.92
C GLU A 164 9.67 -4.62 5.47
N VAL A 165 8.81 -5.42 4.85
CA VAL A 165 8.32 -5.16 3.49
C VAL A 165 7.48 -3.89 3.45
N ILE A 166 6.49 -3.76 4.35
CA ILE A 166 5.61 -2.58 4.38
C ILE A 166 6.44 -1.31 4.61
N VAL A 167 7.30 -1.30 5.63
CA VAL A 167 8.19 -0.16 5.92
C VAL A 167 9.08 0.14 4.73
N GLY A 168 9.63 -0.87 4.05
CA GLY A 168 10.43 -0.70 2.85
C GLY A 168 9.68 -0.01 1.70
N LEU A 169 8.46 -0.46 1.41
CA LEU A 169 7.59 0.11 0.36
C LEU A 169 7.17 1.55 0.71
N LEU A 170 6.75 1.78 1.95
CA LEU A 170 6.34 3.11 2.40
C LEU A 170 7.52 4.08 2.38
N LYS A 171 8.69 3.67 2.88
CA LYS A 171 9.91 4.49 2.85
C LYS A 171 10.35 4.81 1.43
N ASP A 172 10.29 3.83 0.53
CA ASP A 172 10.60 4.02 -0.90
C ASP A 172 9.82 5.20 -1.47
N ARG A 173 8.50 5.17 -1.30
CA ARG A 173 7.63 6.18 -1.88
C ARG A 173 7.69 7.51 -1.14
N ALA A 174 7.81 7.48 0.18
CA ALA A 174 7.78 8.67 1.03
C ALA A 174 9.05 9.51 0.90
N VAL A 175 10.23 8.87 0.82
CA VAL A 175 11.53 9.56 0.74
C VAL A 175 11.94 9.81 -0.71
N GLY A 176 11.30 9.14 -1.68
CA GLY A 176 11.53 9.34 -3.10
C GLY A 176 11.24 10.77 -3.58
N SER A 177 11.85 11.14 -4.71
CA SER A 177 11.61 12.43 -5.36
C SER A 177 10.18 12.53 -5.88
N GLU A 178 9.61 13.75 -5.84
CA GLU A 178 8.32 14.07 -6.46
C GLU A 178 8.40 14.22 -7.99
N GLU A 179 9.62 14.21 -8.55
CA GLU A 179 9.85 14.35 -9.99
C GLU A 179 9.48 13.08 -10.77
N PRO A 180 8.64 13.17 -11.82
CA PRO A 180 8.19 12.02 -12.61
C PRO A 180 9.33 11.18 -13.18
N ALA A 181 10.37 11.83 -13.73
CA ALA A 181 11.53 11.13 -14.29
C ALA A 181 12.28 10.30 -13.25
N THR A 182 12.42 10.83 -12.03
CA THR A 182 13.08 10.13 -10.92
C THR A 182 12.21 8.97 -10.43
N LYS A 183 10.89 9.15 -10.35
CA LYS A 183 9.93 8.09 -10.02
C LYS A 183 9.98 6.95 -11.04
N LYS A 184 9.99 7.27 -12.34
CA LYS A 184 10.09 6.28 -13.42
C LYS A 184 11.36 5.47 -13.33
N ARG A 185 12.51 6.16 -13.22
CA ARG A 185 13.80 5.49 -13.01
C ARG A 185 13.78 4.59 -11.79
N ARG A 186 13.16 5.03 -10.69
CA ARG A 186 13.06 4.22 -9.47
C ARG A 186 12.29 2.91 -9.70
N VAL A 187 11.15 2.97 -10.39
CA VAL A 187 10.37 1.77 -10.74
C VAL A 187 11.16 0.84 -11.66
N GLU A 188 11.84 1.37 -12.69
CA GLU A 188 12.72 0.58 -13.56
C GLU A 188 13.84 -0.14 -12.77
N GLU A 189 14.44 0.53 -11.78
CA GLU A 189 15.46 -0.07 -10.91
C GLU A 189 14.88 -1.17 -10.01
N ILE A 190 13.65 -1.01 -9.52
CA ILE A 190 12.95 -2.05 -8.74
C ILE A 190 12.70 -3.29 -9.61
N ILE A 191 12.29 -3.09 -10.87
CA ILE A 191 11.98 -4.17 -11.81
C ILE A 191 13.26 -4.94 -12.20
N LYS A 192 14.36 -4.24 -12.48
CA LYS A 192 15.64 -4.85 -12.87
C LYS A 192 16.28 -5.72 -11.76
N LYS A 193 15.89 -5.50 -10.50
CA LYS A 193 16.40 -6.24 -9.34
C LYS A 193 15.61 -7.52 -9.03
N LYS A 194 14.49 -7.77 -9.71
CA LYS A 194 13.68 -8.99 -9.59
C LYS A 194 14.17 -10.09 -10.54
#